data_AF-A0A0C2TGX3-F1
#
_entry.id   AF-A0A0C2TGX3-F1
#
_cell.length_a   1.000
_cell.length_b   1.000
_cell.length_c   1.000
_cell.angle_alpha   90.00
_cell.angle_beta   90.00
_cell.angle_gamma   90.00
#
_symmetry.space_group_name_H-M   'P 1'
#
loop_
_entity.id
_entity.type
_entity.pdbx_description
1 polymer ?
#
loop_
_entity_poly.entity_id
_entity_poly.type
_entity_poly.pdbx_seq_one_letter_code
_entity_poly.pdbx_strand_id
1 'polypeptide(L)'
;IERLMKDWNSPVYAFFSRIPAIEYVDSRRSHVFKCLAHGCKKTIRRYLDKGDAKSTSNMWKHAHSCYGEDIVNQITEAKDMKTARNGVKSYIANGSITASFERKRKGKVTYSHRQHTVTNS
;
A
#
# COMPACT_ATOMS: atom_id res chain seq x y z
N ILE A 1 6.13 -8.81 -17.54
CA ILE A 1 5.88 -8.47 -16.11
C ILE A 1 5.13 -9.59 -15.40
N GLU A 2 4.15 -10.22 -16.06
CA GLU A 2 3.28 -11.26 -15.48
C GLU A 2 4.01 -12.37 -14.70
N ARG A 3 5.17 -12.85 -15.18
CA ARG A 3 5.97 -13.84 -14.44
C ARG A 3 6.46 -13.33 -13.08
N LEU A 4 6.89 -12.07 -12.99
CA LEU A 4 7.36 -11.45 -11.74
C LEU A 4 6.21 -11.05 -10.82
N MET A 5 5.02 -10.78 -11.36
CA MET A 5 3.83 -10.50 -10.54
C MET A 5 3.42 -11.69 -9.68
N LYS A 6 3.76 -12.92 -10.10
CA LYS A 6 3.54 -14.13 -9.30
C LYS A 6 4.40 -14.18 -8.03
N ASP A 7 5.53 -13.48 -8.04
CA ASP A 7 6.45 -13.43 -6.90
C ASP A 7 6.14 -12.27 -5.94
N TRP A 8 5.18 -11.39 -6.29
CA TRP A 8 4.81 -10.22 -5.49
C TRP A 8 3.79 -10.58 -4.40
N ASN A 9 4.22 -11.44 -3.47
CA ASN A 9 3.37 -11.94 -2.40
C ASN A 9 3.32 -11.05 -1.16
N SER A 10 4.12 -9.97 -1.13
CA SER A 10 4.12 -9.03 0.00
C SER A 10 2.85 -8.16 0.01
N PRO A 11 2.18 -7.98 1.16
CA PRO A 11 0.94 -7.18 1.24
C PRO A 11 1.16 -5.71 0.90
N VAL A 12 2.40 -5.21 0.97
CA VAL A 12 2.75 -3.82 0.65
C VAL A 12 2.41 -3.42 -0.79
N TYR A 13 2.33 -4.38 -1.73
CA TYR A 13 1.90 -4.08 -3.10
C TYR A 13 0.43 -3.68 -3.21
N ALA A 14 -0.36 -3.83 -2.13
CA ALA A 14 -1.74 -3.34 -2.09
C ALA A 14 -1.84 -1.81 -2.16
N PHE A 15 -0.84 -1.11 -1.61
CA PHE A 15 -0.80 0.36 -1.54
C PHE A 15 -0.35 1.04 -2.83
N PHE A 16 0.06 0.25 -3.84
CA PHE A 16 0.62 0.75 -5.09
C PHE A 16 -0.15 0.22 -6.30
N SER A 17 0.01 0.89 -7.45
CA SER A 17 -0.54 0.43 -8.73
C SER A 17 -0.15 -1.02 -9.01
N ARG A 18 -1.16 -1.85 -9.34
CA ARG A 18 -0.97 -3.27 -9.67
C ARG A 18 -0.05 -3.45 -10.87
N ILE A 19 -0.19 -2.57 -11.86
CA ILE A 19 0.62 -2.56 -13.07
C ILE A 19 1.66 -1.45 -12.88
N PRO A 20 2.93 -1.78 -12.56
CA PRO A 20 3.96 -0.77 -12.53
C PRO A 20 4.30 -0.32 -13.95
N ALA A 21 4.74 0.93 -14.07
CA ALA A 21 5.37 1.37 -15.30
C ALA A 21 6.74 0.68 -15.46
N ILE A 22 7.17 0.47 -16.71
CA ILE A 22 8.52 0.05 -17.03
C ILE A 22 9.28 1.30 -17.44
N GLU A 23 10.39 1.58 -16.75
CA GLU A 23 11.30 2.67 -17.10
C GLU A 23 12.69 2.12 -17.35
N TYR A 24 13.42 2.78 -18.26
CA TYR A 24 14.84 2.56 -18.49
C TYR A 24 15.60 3.78 -17.97
N VAL A 25 16.50 3.56 -17.03
CA VAL A 25 17.35 4.60 -16.44
C VAL A 25 18.78 4.13 -16.60
N ASP A 26 19.61 4.91 -17.31
CA ASP A 26 20.98 4.55 -17.65
C ASP A 26 21.08 3.16 -18.30
N SER A 27 20.17 2.87 -19.24
CA SER A 27 20.02 1.56 -19.90
C SER A 27 19.62 0.40 -18.98
N ARG A 28 19.30 0.67 -17.71
CA ARG A 28 18.87 -0.35 -16.73
C ARG A 28 17.36 -0.37 -16.63
N ARG A 29 16.78 -1.55 -16.79
CA ARG A 29 15.33 -1.76 -16.69
C ARG A 29 14.88 -1.71 -15.23
N SER A 30 13.83 -0.93 -14.99
CA SER A 30 13.21 -0.77 -13.67
C SER A 30 11.69 -0.85 -13.74
N HIS A 31 11.08 -1.30 -12.64
CA HIS A 31 9.65 -1.17 -12.39
C HIS A 31 9.39 0.03 -11.51
N VAL A 32 8.38 0.82 -11.87
CA VAL A 32 7.99 2.02 -11.13
C VAL A 32 6.58 1.83 -10.58
N PHE A 33 6.51 1.75 -9.25
CA PHE A 33 5.29 1.55 -8.50
C PHE A 33 4.75 2.90 -8.02
N LYS A 34 3.58 3.29 -8.52
CA LYS A 34 2.90 4.53 -8.13
C LYS A 34 2.06 4.30 -6.86
N CYS A 35 2.17 5.19 -5.87
CA CYS A 35 1.31 5.18 -4.69
C CYS A 35 -0.16 5.43 -5.08
N LEU A 36 -1.10 4.78 -4.37
CA LEU A 36 -2.53 4.94 -4.62
C LEU A 36 -3.20 6.00 -3.73
N ALA A 37 -2.51 6.53 -2.70
CA ALA A 37 -3.08 7.49 -1.78
C ALA A 37 -3.54 8.77 -2.49
N HIS A 38 -4.68 9.32 -2.06
CA HIS A 38 -5.21 10.56 -2.63
C HIS A 38 -4.20 11.70 -2.48
N GLY A 39 -3.90 12.39 -3.58
CA GLY A 39 -2.94 13.50 -3.62
C GLY A 39 -1.45 13.09 -3.56
N CYS A 40 -1.13 11.81 -3.31
CA CYS A 40 0.26 11.36 -3.28
C CYS A 40 0.80 11.13 -4.69
N LYS A 41 1.90 11.82 -5.04
CA LYS A 41 2.59 11.69 -6.34
C LYS A 41 3.82 10.77 -6.27
N LYS A 42 4.11 10.18 -5.11
CA LYS A 42 5.32 9.39 -4.92
C LYS A 42 5.30 8.13 -5.78
N THR A 43 6.41 7.89 -6.46
CA THR A 43 6.71 6.63 -7.13
C THR A 43 7.91 5.96 -6.47
N ILE A 44 7.89 4.64 -6.43
CA ILE A 44 8.98 3.81 -5.93
C ILE A 44 9.55 3.05 -7.12
N ARG A 45 10.80 3.35 -7.46
CA ARG A 45 11.55 2.66 -8.51
C ARG A 45 12.21 1.42 -7.94
N ARG A 46 12.15 0.32 -8.69
CA ARG A 46 12.88 -0.91 -8.41
C ARG A 46 13.62 -1.40 -9.64
N TYR A 47 14.94 -1.46 -9.54
CA TYR A 47 15.80 -2.01 -10.57
C TYR A 47 15.69 -3.54 -10.61
N LEU A 48 15.70 -4.11 -11.82
CA LEU A 48 15.54 -5.56 -12.02
C LEU A 48 16.86 -6.33 -12.18
N ASP A 49 17.97 -5.61 -12.29
CA ASP A 49 19.30 -6.14 -12.60
C ASP A 49 20.15 -6.39 -11.35
N LYS A 50 19.68 -6.02 -10.16
CA LYS A 50 20.39 -6.18 -8.88
C LYS A 50 19.74 -7.24 -8.00
N GLY A 51 20.52 -7.83 -7.10
CA GLY A 51 20.05 -8.88 -6.17
C GLY A 51 18.94 -8.42 -5.21
N ASP A 52 18.78 -7.11 -5.01
CA ASP A 52 17.71 -6.49 -4.24
C ASP A 52 16.42 -6.25 -5.05
N ALA A 53 16.30 -6.79 -6.27
CA ALA A 53 15.10 -6.69 -7.11
C ALA A 53 13.81 -7.25 -6.47
N LYS A 54 13.92 -7.94 -5.33
CA LYS A 54 12.78 -8.39 -4.52
C LYS A 54 12.53 -7.55 -3.26
N SER A 55 13.42 -6.62 -2.92
CA SER A 55 13.31 -5.80 -1.71
C SER A 55 12.12 -4.85 -1.77
N THR A 56 11.37 -4.80 -0.67
CA THR A 56 10.17 -3.97 -0.49
C THR A 56 10.33 -2.93 0.61
N SER A 57 11.52 -2.79 1.22
CA SER A 57 11.72 -1.92 2.38
C SER A 57 11.36 -0.46 2.10
N ASN A 58 11.72 0.06 0.92
CA ASN A 58 11.35 1.43 0.51
C ASN A 58 9.83 1.61 0.31
N MET A 59 9.13 0.58 -0.15
CA MET A 59 7.67 0.57 -0.29
C MET A 59 7.00 0.60 1.07
N TRP A 60 7.51 -0.17 2.04
CA TRP A 60 7.01 -0.17 3.42
C TRP A 60 7.20 1.17 4.10
N LYS A 61 8.42 1.73 4.06
CA LYS A 61 8.71 3.07 4.61
C LYS A 61 7.75 4.12 4.03
N HIS A 62 7.50 4.07 2.72
CA HIS A 62 6.56 4.97 2.10
C HIS A 62 5.11 4.69 2.54
N ALA A 63 4.67 3.43 2.59
CA ALA A 63 3.32 3.09 3.01
C ALA A 63 3.02 3.59 4.42
N HIS A 64 3.92 3.35 5.39
CA HIS A 64 3.75 3.83 6.78
C HIS A 64 3.68 5.35 6.87
N SER A 65 4.55 6.07 6.16
CA SER A 65 4.52 7.54 6.17
C SER A 65 3.32 8.13 5.43
N CYS A 66 2.81 7.44 4.40
CA CYS A 66 1.76 7.97 3.54
C CYS A 66 0.34 7.63 4.05
N TYR A 67 0.18 6.48 4.70
CA TYR A 67 -1.12 5.99 5.17
C TYR A 67 -1.25 5.99 6.69
N GLY A 68 -0.14 6.09 7.43
CA GLY A 68 -0.10 5.89 8.87
C GLY A 68 0.10 4.43 9.25
N GLU A 69 0.72 4.20 10.41
CA GLU A 69 1.10 2.87 10.88
C GLU A 69 -0.10 1.95 11.10
N ASP A 70 -1.14 2.45 11.79
CA ASP A 70 -2.36 1.68 12.07
C ASP A 70 -3.07 1.20 10.81
N ILE A 71 -3.21 2.09 9.82
CA ILE A 71 -3.85 1.80 8.54
C ILE A 71 -3.07 0.71 7.79
N VAL A 72 -1.75 0.84 7.77
CA VAL A 72 -0.88 -0.13 7.11
C VAL A 72 -1.00 -1.49 7.78
N ASN A 73 -0.89 -1.55 9.11
CA ASN A 73 -0.97 -2.79 9.87
C ASN A 73 -2.31 -3.50 9.62
N GLN A 74 -3.44 -2.79 9.76
CA GLN A 74 -4.78 -3.34 9.51
C GLN A 74 -4.92 -3.92 8.09
N ILE A 75 -4.47 -3.18 7.06
CA ILE A 75 -4.56 -3.64 5.68
C ILE A 75 -3.69 -4.89 5.45
N THR A 76 -2.55 -4.97 6.13
CA THR A 76 -1.60 -6.08 5.98
C THR A 76 -1.98 -7.33 6.77
N GLU A 77 -2.87 -7.23 7.76
CA GLU A 77 -3.53 -8.37 8.41
C GLU A 77 -4.50 -9.12 7.47
N ALA A 78 -4.78 -8.58 6.28
CA ALA A 78 -5.63 -9.22 5.31
C ALA A 78 -5.06 -10.59 4.87
N LYS A 79 -5.93 -11.62 4.91
CA LYS A 79 -5.60 -13.01 4.54
C LYS A 79 -5.07 -13.17 3.11
N ASP A 80 -5.37 -12.24 2.22
CA ASP A 80 -5.04 -12.32 0.81
C ASP A 80 -4.93 -10.92 0.18
N MET A 81 -4.21 -10.85 -0.94
CA MET A 81 -3.97 -9.60 -1.64
C MET A 81 -5.26 -8.91 -2.10
N LYS A 82 -6.29 -9.67 -2.52
CA LYS A 82 -7.55 -9.08 -2.99
C LYS A 82 -8.25 -8.33 -1.86
N THR A 83 -8.30 -8.92 -0.67
CA THR A 83 -8.81 -8.26 0.54
C THR A 83 -8.00 -7.00 0.87
N ALA A 84 -6.67 -7.07 0.86
CA ALA A 84 -5.82 -5.90 1.15
C ALA A 84 -6.09 -4.73 0.17
N ARG A 85 -6.20 -5.03 -1.13
CA ARG A 85 -6.52 -4.03 -2.17
C ARG A 85 -7.88 -3.39 -1.98
N ASN A 86 -8.88 -4.17 -1.59
CA ASN A 86 -10.21 -3.63 -1.30
C ASN A 86 -10.17 -2.68 -0.09
N GLY A 87 -9.40 -3.04 0.94
CA GLY A 87 -9.14 -2.16 2.09
C GLY A 87 -8.51 -0.83 1.68
N VAL A 88 -7.45 -0.86 0.86
CA VAL A 88 -6.82 0.35 0.31
C VAL A 88 -7.82 1.18 -0.50
N LYS A 89 -8.61 0.56 -1.38
CA LYS A 89 -9.60 1.27 -2.20
C LYS A 89 -10.68 1.94 -1.34
N SER A 90 -11.18 1.23 -0.32
CA SER A 90 -12.14 1.78 0.65
C SER A 90 -11.56 3.00 1.38
N TYR A 91 -10.32 2.89 1.85
CA TYR A 91 -9.62 3.97 2.54
C TYR A 91 -9.46 5.20 1.64
N ILE A 92 -9.05 5.02 0.39
CA ILE A 92 -8.87 6.14 -0.55
C ILE A 92 -10.20 6.82 -0.86
N ALA A 93 -11.30 6.07 -0.96
CA ALA A 93 -12.61 6.63 -1.30
C ALA A 93 -13.23 7.43 -0.14
N ASN A 94 -13.11 6.93 1.09
CA ASN A 94 -13.91 7.43 2.22
C ASN A 94 -13.07 7.94 3.40
N GLY A 95 -11.75 7.87 3.34
CA GLY A 95 -10.85 8.13 4.47
C GLY A 95 -10.96 7.10 5.61
N SER A 96 -11.81 6.08 5.45
CA SER A 96 -12.07 5.06 6.48
C SER A 96 -11.84 3.65 5.94
N ILE A 97 -11.27 2.81 6.80
CA ILE A 97 -11.06 1.38 6.58
C ILE A 97 -12.32 0.55 6.93
N THR A 98 -13.27 1.12 7.68
CA THR A 98 -14.35 0.40 8.37
C THR A 98 -15.10 -0.61 7.49
N ALA A 99 -15.43 -0.24 6.26
CA ALA A 99 -16.24 -1.09 5.38
C ALA A 99 -15.60 -2.45 5.03
N SER A 100 -14.27 -2.56 5.03
CA SER A 100 -13.59 -3.80 4.61
C SER A 100 -13.27 -4.76 5.78
N PHE A 101 -13.11 -4.24 7.01
CA PHE A 101 -12.66 -5.01 8.17
C PHE A 101 -13.75 -5.29 9.21
N GLU A 102 -14.83 -4.51 9.24
CA GLU A 102 -16.02 -4.82 10.06
C GLU A 102 -16.64 -6.17 9.70
N ARG A 103 -16.54 -6.61 8.44
CA ARG A 103 -17.06 -7.92 8.02
C ARG A 103 -16.31 -9.13 8.62
N LYS A 104 -15.13 -8.95 9.25
CA LYS A 104 -14.32 -10.07 9.76
C LYS A 104 -14.23 -10.17 11.29
N ARG A 105 -14.53 -9.12 12.06
CA ARG A 105 -14.49 -9.18 13.53
C ARG A 105 -15.90 -9.29 14.12
N LYS A 106 -16.39 -10.52 14.25
CA LYS A 106 -17.50 -10.88 15.17
C LYS A 106 -17.02 -10.88 16.64
N GLY A 107 -16.26 -9.85 17.02
CA GLY A 107 -15.58 -9.69 18.30
C GLY A 107 -15.15 -8.25 18.48
N LYS A 108 -15.75 -7.60 19.50
CA LYS A 108 -15.59 -6.20 19.96
C LYS A 108 -14.49 -5.39 19.23
N VAL A 109 -14.92 -4.55 18.29
CA VAL A 109 -14.07 -3.52 17.69
C VAL A 109 -13.92 -2.40 18.71
N THR A 110 -12.74 -2.29 19.33
CA THR A 110 -12.34 -1.08 20.06
C THR A 110 -11.98 -0.01 19.05
N TYR A 111 -12.93 0.87 18.76
CA TYR A 111 -12.72 2.03 17.90
C TYR A 111 -12.01 3.11 18.72
N SER A 112 -10.73 3.38 18.42
CA SER A 112 -10.06 4.58 18.94
C SER A 112 -10.49 5.76 18.08
N HIS A 113 -11.53 6.46 18.53
CA HIS A 113 -12.03 7.66 17.88
C HIS A 113 -11.19 8.85 18.37
N ARG A 114 -10.10 9.18 17.67
CA ARG A 114 -9.44 10.48 17.87
C ARG A 114 -10.00 11.48 16.87
N GLN A 115 -10.79 12.42 17.36
CA GLN A 115 -11.16 13.62 16.60
C GLN A 115 -9.88 14.37 16.24
N HIS A 116 -9.64 14.58 14.95
CA HIS A 116 -8.69 15.59 14.52
C HIS A 116 -9.34 16.96 14.68
N THR A 117 -9.18 17.58 15.85
CA THR A 117 -9.33 19.03 15.96
C THR A 117 -8.10 19.65 15.30
N VAL A 118 -8.26 20.07 14.05
CA VAL A 118 -7.31 20.99 13.43
C VAL A 118 -7.58 22.35 14.06
N THR A 119 -6.86 22.69 15.13
CA THR A 119 -6.81 24.06 15.64
C THR A 119 -5.91 24.84 14.67
N ASN A 120 -6.53 25.60 13.76
CA ASN A 120 -5.80 26.64 13.05
C ASN A 120 -5.48 27.74 14.07
N SER A 121 -4.19 28.01 14.28
CA SER A 121 -3.68 29.20 14.98
C SER A 121 -2.86 30.02 13.99
#